data_AF-A0A843HL91-F1
#
_entry.id   AF-A0A843HL91-F1
#
_cell.length_a   1.000
_cell.length_b   1.000
_cell.length_c   1.000
_cell.angle_alpha   90.00
_cell.angle_beta   90.00
_cell.angle_gamma   90.00
#
_symmetry.space_group_name_H-M   'P 1'
#
loop_
_entity.id
_entity.type
_entity.pdbx_description
1 polymer ?
#
loop_
_entity_poly.entity_id
_entity_poly.type
_entity_poly.pdbx_seq_one_letter_code
_entity_poly.pdbx_strand_id
1 'polypeptide(L)' 'MTTTTIYRNKQNENKYLEVHRDGHSHATVRQFMLWRYKKNGVLLSETKNFTGDGLLHRWKSESLKNLLVDYKEV' A
#
# COMPACT_ATOMS: atom_id res chain seq x y z
N MET A 1 3.40 15.46 12.38
CA MET A 1 2.80 15.47 11.02
C MET A 1 2.92 14.06 10.48
N THR A 2 1.81 13.43 10.13
CA THR A 2 1.83 12.06 9.59
C THR A 2 2.04 12.12 8.09
N THR A 3 3.04 11.39 7.59
CA THR A 3 3.31 11.25 6.16
C THR A 3 2.70 9.94 5.67
N THR A 4 1.89 10.01 4.62
CA THR A 4 1.26 8.84 4.00
C THR A 4 1.91 8.56 2.66
N THR A 5 2.47 7.37 2.51
CA THR A 5 3.12 6.92 1.28
C THR A 5 2.44 5.66 0.76
N ILE A 6 2.21 5.61 -0.55
CA ILE A 6 1.67 4.44 -1.24
C ILE A 6 2.81 3.68 -1.89
N TYR A 7 2.81 2.38 -1.67
CA TYR A 7 3.75 1.45 -2.27
C TYR A 7 3.00 0.42 -3.09
N ARG A 8 3.47 0.16 -4.30
CA ARG A 8 2.98 -0.91 -5.18
C ARG A 8 3.93 -2.09 -5.12
N ASN A 9 3.41 -3.31 -5.00
CA ASN A 9 4.25 -4.50 -5.05
C ASN A 9 4.91 -4.63 -6.44
N LYS A 10 6.17 -5.06 -6.46
CA LYS A 10 6.95 -5.19 -7.70
C LYS A 10 6.47 -6.36 -8.58
N GLN A 11 5.92 -7.41 -7.99
CA GLN A 11 5.47 -8.62 -8.68
C GLN A 11 3.96 -8.60 -8.94
N ASN A 12 3.16 -8.18 -7.95
CA ASN A 12 1.72 -8.05 -8.08
C ASN A 12 1.31 -6.59 -8.23
N GLU A 13 1.11 -6.21 -9.48
CA GLU A 13 0.70 -4.88 -9.92
C GLU A 13 -0.64 -4.38 -9.33
N ASN A 14 -1.50 -5.27 -8.84
CA ASN A 14 -2.75 -4.88 -8.21
C ASN A 14 -2.64 -4.80 -6.69
N LYS A 15 -1.49 -5.13 -6.10
CA LYS A 15 -1.27 -5.15 -4.65
C LYS A 15 -0.54 -3.90 -4.17
N TYR A 16 -1.10 -3.25 -3.17
CA TYR A 16 -0.60 -1.99 -2.63
C TYR A 16 -0.53 -2.00 -1.10
N LEU A 17 0.41 -1.23 -0.57
CA LEU A 17 0.52 -0.88 0.84
C LEU A 17 0.37 0.63 0.98
N GLU A 18 -0.41 1.04 1.98
CA GLU A 18 -0.47 2.41 2.45
C GLU A 18 0.21 2.47 3.81
N VAL A 19 1.27 3.28 3.89
CA VAL A 19 2.14 3.39 5.06
C VAL A 19 2.03 4.80 5.61
N HIS A 20 1.66 4.90 6.88
CA HIS A 20 1.54 6.14 7.64
C HIS A 20 2.70 6.21 8.63
N ARG A 21 3.54 7.24 8.51
CA ARG A 21 4.65 7.49 9.44
C ARG A 21 4.39 8.75 10.22
N ASP A 22 4.32 8.64 11.54
CA ASP A 22 4.09 9.74 12.48
C ASP A 22 5.39 10.35 13.04
N GLY A 23 6.55 9.94 12.52
CA GLY A 23 7.87 10.45 12.88
C GLY A 23 8.60 9.66 13.97
N HIS A 24 8.04 8.55 14.45
CA HIS A 24 8.66 7.69 15.47
C HIS A 24 9.15 6.34 14.91
N SER A 25 9.60 5.44 15.79
CA SER A 25 10.09 4.08 15.53
C SER A 25 9.04 3.09 14.97
N HIS A 26 7.83 3.58 14.67
CA HIS A 26 6.73 2.77 14.19
C HIS A 26 6.05 3.44 13.01
N ALA A 27 5.47 2.63 12.15
CA ALA A 27 4.53 3.07 11.13
C ALA A 27 3.22 2.31 11.32
N THR A 28 2.12 2.85 10.82
CA THR A 28 0.92 2.06 10.62
C THR A 28 0.74 1.73 9.14
N VAL A 29 0.33 0.50 8.86
CA VAL A 29 0.29 -0.05 7.51
C VAL A 29 -1.08 -0.66 7.28
N ARG A 30 -1.65 -0.40 6.11
CA ARG A 30 -2.79 -1.18 5.60
C ARG A 30 -2.51 -1.65 4.18
N GLN A 31 -3.01 -2.84 3.85
CA GLN A 31 -2.87 -3.42 2.53
C GLN A 31 -4.20 -3.38 1.78
N PHE A 32 -4.14 -3.13 0.48
CA PHE A 32 -5.30 -3.21 -0.40
C PHE A 32 -4.93 -3.75 -1.78
N MET A 33 -5.92 -4.31 -2.44
CA MET A 33 -5.89 -4.64 -3.86
C MET A 33 -6.60 -3.53 -4.65
N LEU A 34 -6.04 -3.10 -5.77
CA LEU A 34 -6.64 -2.14 -6.68
C LEU A 34 -6.73 -2.76 -8.07
N TRP A 35 -7.95 -3.00 -8.52
CA TRP A 35 -8.24 -3.50 -9.86
C TRP A 35 -8.68 -2.35 -10.74
N ARG A 36 -8.07 -2.21 -11.91
CA ARG A 36 -8.38 -1.15 -12.87
C ARG A 36 -8.91 -1.78 -14.14
N TYR A 37 -10.16 -1.47 -14.48
CA TYR A 37 -10.75 -1.88 -15.74
C TYR A 37 -10.51 -0.80 -16.79
N LYS A 38 -9.83 -1.18 -17.87
CA LYS A 38 -9.51 -0.29 -18.99
C LYS A 38 -10.09 -0.83 -20.29
N LYS A 39 -10.63 0.06 -21.12
CA LYS A 39 -11.05 -0.22 -22.51
C LYS A 39 -10.33 0.73 -23.44
N ASN A 40 -9.64 0.21 -24.44
CA ASN A 40 -8.82 1.01 -25.39
C ASN A 40 -7.83 1.97 -24.68
N GLY A 41 -7.22 1.51 -23.57
CA GLY A 41 -6.30 2.33 -22.77
C GLY A 41 -6.98 3.32 -21.81
N VAL A 42 -8.28 3.58 -21.97
CA VAL A 42 -9.06 4.48 -21.11
C VAL A 42 -9.49 3.74 -19.84
N LEU A 43 -9.20 4.30 -18.67
CA LEU A 43 -9.71 3.81 -17.38
C LEU A 43 -11.22 4.06 -17.31
N LEU A 44 -11.99 2.98 -17.17
CA LEU A 44 -13.45 3.05 -17.06
C LEU A 44 -13.92 2.93 -15.61
N SER A 45 -13.27 2.07 -14.83
CA SER A 45 -13.55 1.92 -13.41
C SER A 45 -12.34 1.40 -12.66
N GLU A 46 -12.32 1.68 -11.36
CA GLU A 46 -11.38 1.04 -10.44
C GLU A 46 -12.12 0.53 -9.19
N THR A 47 -11.61 -0.57 -8.64
CA THR A 47 -12.17 -1.20 -7.45
C THR A 47 -11.04 -1.39 -6.44
N LYS A 48 -11.16 -0.69 -5.31
CA LYS A 48 -10.23 -0.78 -4.18
C LYS A 48 -10.81 -1.70 -3.11
N ASN A 49 -10.12 -2.80 -2.84
CA ASN A 49 -10.49 -3.77 -1.83
C ASN A 49 -9.42 -3.82 -0.76
N PHE A 50 -9.75 -3.38 0.46
CA PHE A 50 -8.85 -3.58 1.59
C PHE A 50 -8.72 -5.08 1.90
N THR A 51 -7.50 -5.53 2.16
CA THR A 51 -7.25 -6.92 2.54
C THR A 51 -7.17 -7.02 4.06
N GLY A 52 -7.88 -7.97 4.66
CA GLY A 52 -7.98 -8.11 6.11
C GLY A 52 -9.16 -7.32 6.69
N ASP A 53 -8.96 -6.69 7.84
CA ASP A 53 -9.97 -5.91 8.58
C ASP A 53 -10.12 -4.46 8.09
N GLY A 54 -9.28 -4.03 7.14
CA GLY A 54 -9.24 -2.67 6.62
C GLY A 54 -8.65 -1.64 7.59
N LEU A 55 -8.12 -2.09 8.73
CA LEU A 55 -7.53 -1.23 9.75
C LEU A 55 -6.04 -0.99 9.50
N LEU A 56 -5.53 0.01 10.20
CA LEU A 56 -4.12 0.37 10.22
C LEU A 56 -3.41 -0.45 11.30
N HIS A 57 -2.48 -1.30 10.89
CA HIS A 57 -1.72 -2.16 11.81
C HIS A 57 -0.35 -1.57 12.09
N ARG A 58 0.07 -1.58 13.35
CA ARG A 58 1.36 -1.03 13.76
C ARG A 58 2.50 -1.98 13.37
N TRP A 59 3.51 -1.44 12.69
CA TRP A 59 4.72 -2.14 12.28
C TRP A 59 5.96 -1.44 12.86
N LYS A 60 6.93 -2.23 13.31
CA LYS A 60 8.27 -1.73 13.64
C LYS A 60 8.97 -1.28 12.37
N SER A 61 9.76 -0.21 12.44
CA SER A 61 10.46 0.33 11.27
C SER A 61 11.35 -0.70 10.55
N GLU A 62 11.99 -1.61 11.27
CA GLU A 62 12.85 -2.66 10.69
C GLU A 62 12.05 -3.70 9.90
N SER A 63 10.96 -4.22 10.48
CA SER A 63 10.06 -5.14 9.79
C SER A 63 9.44 -4.51 8.55
N LEU A 64 9.09 -3.22 8.63
CA LEU A 64 8.59 -2.47 7.49
C LEU A 64 9.65 -2.33 6.39
N LYS A 65 10.91 -2.03 6.73
CA LYS A 65 12.00 -1.94 5.74
C LYS A 65 12.14 -3.25 4.96
N ASN A 66 12.13 -4.39 5.66
CA ASN A 66 12.20 -5.71 5.02
C ASN A 66 11.01 -5.96 4.09
N LEU A 67 9.79 -5.63 4.53
CA LEU A 67 8.59 -5.74 3.69
C LEU A 67 8.68 -4.87 2.42
N LEU A 68 9.18 -3.64 2.55
CA LEU A 68 9.27 -2.68 1.44
C LEU A 68 10.33 -3.03 0.39
N VAL A 69 11.22 -4.01 0.65
CA VAL A 69 12.16 -4.52 -0.37
C VAL A 69 11.41 -5.01 -1.62
N ASP A 70 10.22 -5.58 -1.44
CA ASP A 70 9.40 -6.11 -2.55
C ASP A 70 8.45 -5.08 -3.16
N TYR A 71 8.53 -3.81 -2.73
CA TYR A 71 7.63 -2.75 -3.17
C TYR A 71 8.39 -1.56 -3.74
N LYS A 72 7.68 -0.76 -4.54
CA LYS A 72 8.14 0.52 -5.06
C LYS A 72 7.13 1.62 -4.71
N GLU A 73 7.63 2.79 -4.39
CA GLU A 73 6.79 3.97 -4.17
C GLU A 73 6.12 4.39 -5.48
N VAL A 74 4.85 4.82 -5.43
CA VAL A 74 4.02 5.17 -6.60
C VAL A 74 3.14 6.38 -6.36
#